data_AF-A0A674B9Z9-F1
#
_entry.id   AF-A0A674B9Z9-F1
#
_cell.length_a   1.000
_cell.length_b   1.000
_cell.length_c   1.000
_cell.angle_alpha   90.00
_cell.angle_beta   90.00
_cell.angle_gamma   90.00
#
_symmetry.space_group_name_H-M   'P 1'
#
loop_
_entity.id
_entity.type
_entity.pdbx_description
1 polymer ?
#
loop_
_entity_poly.entity_id
_entity_poly.type
_entity_poly.pdbx_seq_one_letter_code
_entity_poly.pdbx_strand_id
1 'polypeptide(L)'
;MGGVTLNNDWFSDPHPYLYFKVLSDEVLYHNNMIVPLYSIQMLYYVKDPGATVTFYQSLLDRNGKLLIILVSGESSGWGKLWRTFRTQLCNTEISQSVTTGDIKAYLDSKTTSYQSYKLPSQMDITECFTEGDQRGELLLDFLTQVLDFSATAPPELKRGVLDLLMTPDYSKEVDGRVIFNNTLEVLVVDPLQ
;
A
#
# COMPACT_ATOMS: atom_id res chain seq x y z
N MET A 1 14.78 -12.18 18.67
CA MET A 1 13.88 -11.58 17.67
C MET A 1 14.18 -10.10 17.63
N GLY A 2 15.11 -9.67 16.76
CA GLY A 2 15.42 -8.25 16.58
C GLY A 2 14.44 -7.67 15.57
N GLY A 3 13.53 -6.83 16.02
CA GLY A 3 12.69 -6.06 15.11
C GLY A 3 13.56 -5.01 14.42
N VAL A 4 13.72 -5.11 13.10
CA VAL A 4 14.32 -4.04 12.32
C VAL A 4 13.34 -2.86 12.37
N THR A 5 13.76 -1.78 13.01
CA THR A 5 13.01 -0.51 13.02
C THR A 5 13.62 0.35 11.93
N LEU A 6 13.01 0.36 10.75
CA LEU A 6 13.41 1.26 9.66
C LEU A 6 12.72 2.61 9.88
N ASN A 7 13.51 3.68 9.77
CA ASN A 7 13.04 5.05 9.98
C ASN A 7 12.13 5.45 8.80
N ASN A 8 10.92 5.92 9.10
CA ASN A 8 9.73 5.75 8.26
C ASN A 8 9.30 7.00 7.43
N ASP A 9 10.22 7.89 7.06
CA ASP A 9 9.89 9.13 6.33
C ASP A 9 10.12 9.02 4.80
N TRP A 10 9.51 8.03 4.18
CA TRP A 10 9.66 7.66 2.76
C TRP A 10 9.14 8.70 1.75
N PHE A 11 8.21 9.57 2.14
CA PHE A 11 7.76 10.69 1.28
C PHE A 11 8.80 11.78 1.10
N SER A 12 9.77 11.85 2.02
CA SER A 12 10.83 12.84 2.02
C SER A 12 12.04 12.37 1.20
N ASP A 13 12.08 11.10 0.78
CA ASP A 13 13.16 10.52 0.02
C ASP A 13 12.97 10.80 -1.49
N PRO A 14 13.92 11.48 -2.16
CA PRO A 14 13.84 11.73 -3.60
C PRO A 14 13.93 10.46 -4.46
N HIS A 15 14.23 9.29 -3.88
CA HIS A 15 14.42 8.02 -4.58
C HIS A 15 13.63 6.86 -3.95
N PRO A 16 12.28 6.90 -3.98
CA PRO A 16 11.43 5.87 -3.37
C PRO A 16 11.69 4.46 -3.93
N TYR A 17 12.08 4.35 -5.20
CA TYR A 17 12.48 3.07 -5.81
C TYR A 17 13.70 2.42 -5.14
N LEU A 18 14.64 3.22 -4.65
CA LEU A 18 15.84 2.71 -3.99
C LEU A 18 15.48 2.09 -2.64
N TYR A 19 14.52 2.69 -1.92
CA TYR A 19 14.02 2.15 -0.66
C TYR A 19 13.30 0.82 -0.85
N PHE A 20 12.38 0.73 -1.81
CA PHE A 20 11.71 -0.53 -2.10
C PHE A 20 12.68 -1.61 -2.59
N LYS A 21 13.72 -1.22 -3.32
CA LYS A 21 14.79 -2.13 -3.71
C LYS A 21 15.58 -2.62 -2.49
N VAL A 22 16.01 -1.73 -1.60
CA VAL A 22 16.72 -2.09 -0.36
C VAL A 22 15.87 -2.99 0.53
N LEU A 23 14.58 -2.68 0.73
CA LEU A 23 13.63 -3.53 1.45
C LEU A 23 13.49 -4.90 0.79
N SER A 24 13.38 -4.93 -0.54
CA SER A 24 13.30 -6.19 -1.26
C SER A 24 14.59 -6.98 -1.09
N ASP A 25 15.76 -6.34 -1.17
CA ASP A 25 17.07 -6.97 -1.02
C ASP A 25 17.28 -7.49 0.41
N GLU A 26 16.82 -6.77 1.44
CA GLU A 26 16.84 -7.26 2.83
C GLU A 26 15.94 -8.47 3.03
N VAL A 27 14.71 -8.45 2.49
CA VAL A 27 13.79 -9.59 2.55
C VAL A 27 14.37 -10.79 1.79
N LEU A 28 14.98 -10.57 0.62
CA LEU A 28 15.60 -11.60 -0.20
C LEU A 28 16.82 -12.21 0.49
N TYR A 29 17.68 -11.37 1.07
CA TYR A 29 18.88 -11.79 1.77
C TYR A 29 18.54 -12.65 3.00
N HIS A 30 17.57 -12.23 3.81
CA HIS A 30 17.16 -12.98 5.00
C HIS A 30 16.45 -14.31 4.66
N ASN A 31 15.86 -14.44 3.46
CA ASN A 31 15.11 -15.64 3.05
C ASN A 31 15.83 -16.48 1.97
N ASN A 32 17.10 -16.17 1.67
CA ASN A 32 17.97 -16.94 0.76
C ASN A 32 17.34 -17.18 -0.64
N MET A 33 16.66 -16.17 -1.19
CA MET A 33 15.94 -16.24 -2.47
C MET A 33 16.86 -15.93 -3.67
N ILE A 34 16.84 -16.75 -4.73
CA ILE A 34 17.87 -16.75 -5.78
C ILE A 34 17.46 -16.02 -7.08
N VAL A 35 16.17 -15.94 -7.44
CA VAL A 35 15.69 -15.14 -8.60
C VAL A 35 14.23 -14.65 -8.38
N PRO A 36 14.03 -13.41 -7.93
CA PRO A 36 12.69 -12.86 -7.74
C PRO A 36 12.16 -12.10 -8.97
N LEU A 37 10.89 -12.33 -9.32
CA LEU A 37 10.08 -11.33 -10.02
C LEU A 37 9.45 -10.41 -8.97
N TYR A 38 9.31 -9.12 -9.28
CA TYR A 38 8.80 -8.12 -8.35
C TYR A 38 7.56 -7.43 -8.88
N SER A 39 6.57 -7.27 -8.01
CA SER A 39 5.39 -6.43 -8.22
C SER A 39 5.23 -5.50 -7.02
N ILE A 40 5.92 -4.36 -7.08
CA ILE A 40 5.98 -3.39 -5.99
C ILE A 40 5.02 -2.26 -6.29
N GLN A 41 4.01 -2.07 -5.43
CA GLN A 41 3.06 -0.94 -5.49
C GLN A 41 2.42 -0.70 -6.87
N MET A 42 2.32 -1.73 -7.71
CA MET A 42 1.82 -1.60 -9.08
C MET A 42 0.45 -2.25 -9.31
N LEU A 43 0.03 -3.19 -8.45
CA LEU A 43 -1.22 -3.95 -8.66
C LEU A 43 -2.48 -3.08 -8.59
N TYR A 44 -2.39 -1.86 -8.05
CA TYR A 44 -3.47 -0.87 -8.09
C TYR A 44 -3.80 -0.39 -9.51
N TYR A 45 -2.85 -0.52 -10.44
CA TYR A 45 -2.94 0.03 -11.80
C TYR A 45 -3.24 -1.03 -12.87
N VAL A 46 -3.49 -2.27 -12.47
CA VAL A 46 -3.90 -3.34 -13.38
C VAL A 46 -5.40 -3.60 -13.28
N LYS A 47 -5.98 -4.03 -14.40
CA LYS A 47 -7.41 -4.34 -14.47
C LYS A 47 -7.79 -5.56 -13.64
N ASP A 48 -6.96 -6.61 -13.68
CA ASP A 48 -7.15 -7.85 -12.94
C ASP A 48 -5.87 -8.21 -12.17
N PRO A 49 -5.76 -7.82 -10.90
CA PRO A 49 -4.61 -8.14 -10.06
C PRO A 49 -4.38 -9.65 -9.89
N GLY A 50 -5.44 -10.44 -9.74
CA GLY A 50 -5.32 -11.89 -9.54
C GLY A 50 -4.80 -12.60 -10.79
N ALA A 51 -5.34 -12.26 -11.96
CA ALA A 51 -4.83 -12.78 -13.23
C ALA A 51 -3.38 -12.33 -13.48
N THR A 52 -3.03 -11.09 -13.13
CA THR A 52 -1.66 -10.57 -13.23
C THR A 52 -0.70 -11.36 -12.34
N VAL A 53 -1.10 -11.67 -11.09
CA VAL A 53 -0.31 -12.51 -10.18
C VAL A 53 -0.11 -13.90 -10.78
N THR A 54 -1.17 -14.54 -11.28
CA THR A 54 -1.08 -15.86 -11.93
C THR A 54 -0.15 -15.84 -13.14
N PHE A 55 -0.22 -14.79 -13.96
CA PHE A 55 0.66 -14.62 -15.11
C PHE A 55 2.13 -14.58 -14.66
N TYR A 56 2.47 -13.75 -13.67
CA TYR A 56 3.85 -13.68 -13.16
C TYR A 56 4.29 -15.00 -12.51
N GLN A 57 3.41 -15.70 -11.80
CA GLN A 57 3.72 -17.03 -11.26
C GLN A 57 4.05 -18.04 -12.35
N SER A 58 3.39 -17.98 -13.51
CA SER A 58 3.66 -18.89 -14.64
C SER A 58 5.01 -18.64 -15.33
N LEU A 59 5.61 -17.47 -15.10
CA LEU A 59 6.93 -17.12 -15.62
C LEU A 59 8.07 -17.55 -14.69
N LEU A 60 7.76 -18.00 -13.48
CA LEU A 60 8.78 -18.43 -12.51
C LEU A 60 9.27 -19.84 -12.83
N ASP A 61 10.59 -20.02 -12.79
CA ASP A 61 11.19 -21.35 -12.71
C ASP A 61 10.83 -22.06 -11.40
N ARG A 62 11.06 -23.37 -11.31
CA ARG A 62 10.72 -24.24 -10.15
C ARG A 62 11.14 -23.68 -8.78
N ASN A 63 12.25 -22.94 -8.70
CA ASN A 63 12.76 -22.36 -7.46
C ASN A 63 12.55 -20.83 -7.38
N GLY A 64 11.91 -20.24 -8.38
CA GLY A 64 11.59 -18.82 -8.43
C GLY A 64 10.63 -18.41 -7.32
N LYS A 65 10.58 -17.11 -7.06
CA LYS A 65 9.66 -16.49 -6.10
C LYS A 65 9.11 -15.21 -6.70
N LEU A 66 7.82 -14.95 -6.48
CA LEU A 66 7.21 -13.66 -6.81
C LEU A 66 7.08 -12.85 -5.53
N LEU A 67 7.73 -11.69 -5.49
CA LEU A 67 7.61 -10.73 -4.40
C LEU A 67 6.53 -9.70 -4.75
N ILE A 68 5.52 -9.59 -3.90
CA ILE A 68 4.44 -8.59 -4.03
C ILE A 68 4.50 -7.67 -2.81
N ILE A 69 4.56 -6.36 -3.02
CA ILE A 69 4.49 -5.38 -1.94
C ILE A 69 3.29 -4.47 -2.19
N LEU A 70 2.32 -4.50 -1.29
CA LEU A 70 1.14 -3.63 -1.29
C LEU A 70 0.82 -3.14 0.12
N VAL A 71 -0.13 -2.22 0.23
CA VAL A 71 -0.72 -1.85 1.50
C VAL A 71 -1.39 -3.06 2.14
N SER A 72 -1.23 -3.18 3.46
CA SER A 72 -1.82 -4.30 4.21
C SER A 72 -3.34 -4.18 4.25
N GLY A 73 -4.07 -5.28 4.02
CA GLY A 73 -5.53 -5.26 4.03
C GLY A 73 -6.14 -4.85 5.37
N GLU A 74 -5.86 -5.62 6.43
CA GLU A 74 -6.51 -5.42 7.73
C GLU A 74 -5.79 -4.43 8.65
N SER A 75 -4.48 -4.26 8.47
CA SER A 75 -3.64 -3.44 9.36
C SER A 75 -3.19 -2.11 8.80
N SER A 76 -3.69 -1.69 7.64
CA SER A 76 -3.38 -0.39 7.04
C SER A 76 -4.59 0.53 7.04
N GLY A 77 -4.38 1.85 7.16
CA GLY A 77 -5.45 2.84 7.08
C GLY A 77 -6.12 2.89 5.70
N TRP A 78 -5.41 2.45 4.66
CA TRP A 78 -5.87 2.47 3.26
C TRP A 78 -7.09 1.59 2.99
N GLY A 79 -7.10 0.35 3.50
CA GLY A 79 -8.16 -0.61 3.18
C GLY A 79 -9.54 -0.11 3.60
N LYS A 80 -9.63 0.56 4.75
CA LYS A 80 -10.87 1.17 5.24
C LYS A 80 -11.20 2.50 4.54
N LEU A 81 -10.21 3.36 4.25
CA LEU A 81 -10.39 4.62 3.51
C LEU A 81 -11.04 4.33 2.14
N TRP A 82 -10.43 3.43 1.38
CA TRP A 82 -10.91 3.04 0.06
C TRP A 82 -12.27 2.35 0.12
N ARG A 83 -12.51 1.50 1.12
CA ARG A 83 -13.82 0.84 1.27
C ARG A 83 -14.93 1.83 1.64
N THR A 84 -14.63 2.84 2.46
CA THR A 84 -15.63 3.81 2.95
C THR A 84 -16.07 4.77 1.84
N PHE A 85 -15.11 5.28 1.07
CA PHE A 85 -15.38 6.27 0.02
C PHE A 85 -15.30 5.69 -1.40
N ARG A 86 -15.37 4.35 -1.54
CA ARG A 86 -15.15 3.65 -2.83
C ARG A 86 -15.97 4.23 -3.97
N THR A 87 -17.25 4.46 -3.75
CA THR A 87 -18.19 4.95 -4.77
C THR A 87 -17.98 6.42 -5.12
N GLN A 88 -17.22 7.15 -4.29
CA GLN A 88 -17.01 8.58 -4.42
C GLN A 88 -15.58 8.92 -4.91
N LEU A 89 -14.61 8.05 -4.64
CA LEU A 89 -13.19 8.26 -4.99
C LEU A 89 -12.68 7.35 -6.11
N CYS A 90 -13.17 6.11 -6.20
CA CYS A 90 -12.53 5.14 -7.08
C CYS A 90 -13.03 5.23 -8.52
N ASN A 91 -12.09 5.28 -9.45
CA ASN A 91 -12.35 5.03 -10.87
C ASN A 91 -12.69 3.55 -11.08
N THR A 92 -13.78 3.25 -11.80
CA THR A 92 -14.24 1.89 -12.08
C THR A 92 -13.37 1.15 -13.11
N GLU A 93 -12.48 1.84 -13.81
CA GLU A 93 -11.66 1.25 -14.87
C GLU A 93 -10.39 0.53 -14.37
N ILE A 94 -9.90 0.87 -13.17
CA ILE A 94 -8.70 0.27 -12.56
C ILE A 94 -8.94 -0.15 -11.11
N SER A 95 -8.21 -1.18 -10.66
CA SER A 95 -8.37 -1.76 -9.33
C SER A 95 -7.67 -0.92 -8.24
N GLN A 96 -8.03 0.36 -8.13
CA GLN A 96 -7.36 1.36 -7.25
C GLN A 96 -7.39 1.01 -5.76
N SER A 97 -8.23 0.06 -5.35
CA SER A 97 -8.46 -0.29 -3.94
C SER A 97 -7.97 -1.69 -3.55
N VAL A 98 -6.98 -2.22 -4.26
CA VAL A 98 -6.45 -3.58 -4.00
C VAL A 98 -5.51 -3.55 -2.81
N THR A 99 -5.67 -4.48 -1.89
CA THR A 99 -4.78 -4.68 -0.75
C THR A 99 -4.12 -6.05 -0.83
N THR A 100 -3.14 -6.32 0.03
CA THR A 100 -2.65 -7.71 0.21
C THR A 100 -3.75 -8.67 0.65
N GLY A 101 -4.80 -8.19 1.33
CA GLY A 101 -5.95 -9.02 1.70
C GLY A 101 -6.67 -9.60 0.49
N ASP A 102 -6.86 -8.78 -0.55
CA ASP A 102 -7.49 -9.21 -1.80
C ASP A 102 -6.62 -10.24 -2.54
N ILE A 103 -5.30 -10.03 -2.57
CA ILE A 103 -4.35 -10.97 -3.18
C ILE A 103 -4.28 -12.28 -2.40
N LYS A 104 -4.28 -12.24 -1.07
CA LYS A 104 -4.31 -13.45 -0.22
C LYS A 104 -5.58 -14.27 -0.48
N ALA A 105 -6.74 -13.62 -0.45
CA ALA A 105 -8.01 -14.29 -0.74
C ALA A 105 -8.01 -14.95 -2.14
N TYR A 106 -7.40 -14.28 -3.13
CA TYR A 106 -7.19 -14.86 -4.45
C TYR A 106 -6.29 -16.10 -4.42
N LEU A 107 -5.11 -16.00 -3.81
CA LEU A 107 -4.14 -17.11 -3.70
C LEU A 107 -4.72 -18.31 -2.93
N ASP A 108 -5.45 -18.04 -1.84
CA ASP A 108 -6.15 -19.05 -1.04
C ASP A 108 -7.19 -19.80 -1.89
N SER A 109 -7.95 -19.08 -2.73
CA SER A 109 -8.93 -19.69 -3.66
C SER A 109 -8.29 -20.59 -4.72
N LYS A 110 -6.99 -20.40 -4.99
CA LYS A 110 -6.17 -21.19 -5.90
C LYS A 110 -5.32 -22.24 -5.18
N THR A 111 -5.47 -22.39 -3.85
CA THR A 111 -4.66 -23.29 -3.02
C THR A 111 -3.15 -23.09 -3.21
N THR A 112 -2.73 -21.85 -3.49
CA THR A 112 -1.33 -21.49 -3.72
C THR A 112 -0.64 -21.14 -2.41
N SER A 113 0.56 -21.68 -2.17
CA SER A 113 1.38 -21.34 -1.00
C SER A 113 2.02 -19.96 -1.15
N TYR A 114 1.99 -19.20 -0.05
CA TYR A 114 2.69 -17.94 0.08
C TYR A 114 3.13 -17.71 1.53
N GLN A 115 4.14 -16.87 1.71
CA GLN A 115 4.53 -16.29 3.00
C GLN A 115 4.15 -14.82 3.02
N SER A 116 3.90 -14.28 4.22
CA SER A 116 3.42 -12.90 4.40
C SER A 116 4.19 -12.22 5.53
N TYR A 117 4.70 -11.03 5.26
CA TYR A 117 5.51 -10.26 6.21
C TYR A 117 4.98 -8.83 6.30
N LYS A 118 4.61 -8.40 7.51
CA LYS A 118 4.20 -7.02 7.74
C LYS A 118 5.42 -6.10 7.75
N LEU A 119 5.30 -4.97 7.08
CA LEU A 119 6.29 -3.90 7.07
C LEU A 119 5.62 -2.63 7.63
N PRO A 120 5.76 -2.35 8.93
CA PRO A 120 5.23 -1.15 9.54
C PRO A 120 5.75 0.09 8.83
N SER A 121 4.86 0.92 8.33
CA SER A 121 5.18 2.19 7.67
C SER A 121 4.19 3.24 8.13
N GLN A 122 4.66 4.48 8.19
CA GLN A 122 3.92 5.63 8.68
C GLN A 122 3.99 6.74 7.64
N MET A 123 3.02 7.64 7.66
CA MET A 123 3.00 8.82 6.80
C MET A 123 2.59 10.01 7.65
N ASP A 124 3.41 11.05 7.72
CA ASP A 124 3.03 12.32 8.34
C ASP A 124 2.04 13.03 7.42
N ILE A 125 0.80 13.18 7.88
CA ILE A 125 -0.29 13.85 7.16
C ILE A 125 -0.73 15.14 7.86
N THR A 126 0.11 15.70 8.73
CA THR A 126 -0.24 16.86 9.56
C THR A 126 -0.71 18.04 8.70
N GLU A 127 -0.05 18.30 7.58
CA GLU A 127 -0.39 19.41 6.70
C GLU A 127 -1.73 19.25 5.97
N CYS A 128 -2.27 18.03 5.86
CA CYS A 128 -3.62 17.81 5.30
C CYS A 128 -4.72 18.55 6.08
N PHE A 129 -4.44 18.92 7.35
CA PHE A 129 -5.37 19.63 8.23
C PHE A 129 -5.12 21.14 8.28
N THR A 130 -4.12 21.64 7.55
CA THR A 130 -3.82 23.06 7.45
C THR A 130 -4.35 23.60 6.13
N GLU A 131 -5.41 24.42 6.19
CA GLU A 131 -6.06 24.97 5.00
C GLU A 131 -5.07 25.78 4.14
N GLY A 132 -4.97 25.44 2.85
CA GLY A 132 -4.11 26.13 1.90
C GLY A 132 -2.63 25.72 1.97
N ASP A 133 -2.25 24.75 2.80
CA ASP A 133 -0.90 24.20 2.79
C ASP A 133 -0.67 23.36 1.52
N GLN A 134 0.27 23.78 0.67
CA GLN A 134 0.52 23.13 -0.61
C GLN A 134 0.91 21.65 -0.48
N ARG A 135 1.65 21.27 0.57
CA ARG A 135 2.03 19.87 0.80
C ARG A 135 0.82 19.06 1.25
N GLY A 136 0.01 19.63 2.15
CA GLY A 136 -1.25 19.05 2.59
C GLY A 136 -2.20 18.76 1.43
N GLU A 137 -2.35 19.72 0.51
CA GLU A 137 -3.22 19.54 -0.66
C GLU A 137 -2.72 18.40 -1.58
N LEU A 138 -1.41 18.33 -1.85
CA LEU A 138 -0.84 17.23 -2.64
C LEU A 138 -0.94 15.87 -1.94
N LEU A 139 -0.83 15.84 -0.62
CA LEU A 139 -1.04 14.61 0.16
C LEU A 139 -2.49 14.16 0.12
N LEU A 140 -3.45 15.08 0.13
CA LEU A 140 -4.86 14.76 -0.04
C LEU A 140 -5.16 14.19 -1.42
N ASP A 141 -4.56 14.75 -2.48
CA ASP A 141 -4.65 14.17 -3.83
C ASP A 141 -4.11 12.75 -3.86
N PHE A 142 -2.98 12.50 -3.20
CA PHE A 142 -2.39 11.16 -3.11
C PHE A 142 -3.26 10.18 -2.30
N LEU A 143 -3.77 10.58 -1.15
CA LEU A 143 -4.61 9.74 -0.30
C LEU A 143 -5.94 9.38 -0.98
N THR A 144 -6.49 10.30 -1.76
CA THR A 144 -7.78 10.13 -2.42
C THR A 144 -7.66 9.60 -3.85
N GLN A 145 -6.46 9.68 -4.45
CA GLN A 145 -6.21 9.41 -5.87
C GLN A 145 -7.06 10.29 -6.81
N VAL A 146 -7.42 11.49 -6.35
CA VAL A 146 -8.20 12.48 -7.09
C VAL A 146 -7.33 13.73 -7.25
N LEU A 147 -7.16 14.20 -8.49
CA LEU A 147 -6.41 15.42 -8.77
C LEU A 147 -7.16 16.66 -8.25
N ASP A 148 -6.46 17.55 -7.56
CA ASP A 148 -6.99 18.76 -6.94
C ASP A 148 -8.21 18.44 -6.04
N PHE A 149 -8.13 17.38 -5.25
CA PHE A 149 -9.24 16.83 -4.45
C PHE A 149 -9.91 17.91 -3.62
N SER A 150 -9.12 18.72 -2.92
CA SER A 150 -9.65 19.78 -2.06
C SER A 150 -10.44 20.86 -2.79
N ALA A 151 -10.13 21.10 -4.07
CA ALA A 151 -10.80 22.09 -4.89
C ALA A 151 -12.01 21.51 -5.65
N THR A 152 -11.98 20.21 -5.95
CA THR A 152 -12.95 19.55 -6.83
C THR A 152 -14.00 18.71 -6.09
N ALA A 153 -13.67 18.19 -4.90
CA ALA A 153 -14.55 17.33 -4.14
C ALA A 153 -15.74 18.10 -3.53
N PRO A 154 -16.92 17.47 -3.42
CA PRO A 154 -18.00 18.00 -2.61
C PRO A 154 -17.52 18.30 -1.16
N PRO A 155 -17.91 19.43 -0.54
CA PRO A 155 -17.45 19.79 0.81
C PRO A 155 -17.71 18.70 1.85
N GLU A 156 -18.82 17.98 1.73
CA GLU A 156 -19.20 16.88 2.61
C GLU A 156 -18.26 15.67 2.46
N LEU A 157 -17.79 15.40 1.23
CA LEU A 157 -16.81 14.35 0.96
C LEU A 157 -15.45 14.74 1.53
N LYS A 158 -14.98 15.97 1.29
CA LYS A 158 -13.72 16.47 1.87
C LYS A 158 -13.72 16.37 3.38
N ARG A 159 -14.79 16.84 4.04
CA ARG A 159 -14.94 16.73 5.50
C ARG A 159 -14.94 15.27 5.95
N GLY A 160 -15.69 14.40 5.28
CA GLY A 160 -15.73 12.98 5.62
C GLY A 160 -14.36 12.31 5.53
N VAL A 161 -13.57 12.63 4.50
CA VAL A 161 -12.19 12.12 4.35
C VAL A 161 -11.30 12.60 5.50
N LEU A 162 -11.30 13.91 5.80
CA LEU A 162 -10.49 14.47 6.89
C LEU A 162 -10.89 13.89 8.25
N ASP A 163 -12.20 13.78 8.53
CA ASP A 163 -12.71 13.18 9.76
C ASP A 163 -12.21 11.73 9.90
N LEU A 164 -12.27 10.95 8.80
CA LEU A 164 -11.79 9.57 8.81
C LEU A 164 -10.27 9.50 9.06
N LEU A 165 -9.48 10.35 8.41
CA LEU A 165 -8.03 10.40 8.59
C LEU A 165 -7.62 10.74 10.02
N MET A 166 -8.44 11.47 10.78
CA MET A 166 -8.20 11.78 12.19
C MET A 166 -8.59 10.65 13.15
N THR A 167 -9.32 9.63 12.69
CA THR A 167 -9.77 8.58 13.60
C THR A 167 -8.60 7.69 14.06
N PRO A 168 -8.56 7.25 15.34
CA PRO A 168 -7.43 6.52 15.93
C PRO A 168 -7.06 5.19 15.24
N ASP A 169 -8.01 4.64 14.48
CA ASP A 169 -7.82 3.43 13.67
C ASP A 169 -6.90 3.67 12.45
N TYR A 170 -6.72 4.93 12.03
CA TYR A 170 -6.09 5.33 10.78
C TYR A 170 -4.84 6.14 11.04
N SER A 171 -4.93 7.10 11.96
CA SER A 171 -3.80 7.94 12.34
C SER A 171 -3.65 8.00 13.85
N LYS A 172 -2.44 8.30 14.29
CA LYS A 172 -2.13 8.58 15.69
C LYS A 172 -1.52 9.95 15.79
N GLU A 173 -1.92 10.69 16.81
CA GLU A 173 -1.23 11.92 17.17
C GLU A 173 0.06 11.57 17.93
N VAL A 174 1.20 12.05 17.44
CA VAL A 174 2.52 11.87 18.05
C VAL A 174 3.24 13.20 18.02
N ASP A 175 3.57 13.76 19.18
CA ASP A 175 4.26 15.05 19.31
C ASP A 175 3.59 16.20 18.52
N GLY A 176 2.24 16.22 18.52
CA GLY A 176 1.44 17.21 17.81
C GLY A 176 1.34 17.00 16.29
N ARG A 177 1.83 15.88 15.78
CA ARG A 177 1.75 15.48 14.37
C ARG A 177 0.75 14.36 14.16
N VAL A 178 0.05 14.36 13.03
CA VAL A 178 -0.91 13.32 12.66
C VAL A 178 -0.21 12.28 11.80
N ILE A 179 0.04 11.11 12.37
CA ILE A 179 0.80 10.03 11.74
C ILE A 179 -0.15 8.94 11.24
N PHE A 180 -0.37 8.90 9.94
CA PHE A 180 -1.19 7.91 9.26
C PHE A 180 -0.50 6.54 9.19
N ASN A 181 -1.29 5.49 9.40
CA ASN A 181 -0.87 4.11 9.34
C ASN A 181 -0.80 3.63 7.88
N ASN A 182 0.41 3.71 7.32
CA ASN A 182 0.74 3.27 5.97
C ASN A 182 1.28 1.83 5.94
N THR A 183 0.95 0.97 6.92
CA THR A 183 1.54 -0.38 7.01
C THR A 183 1.42 -1.13 5.68
N LEU A 184 2.57 -1.55 5.17
CA LEU A 184 2.71 -2.36 3.98
C LEU A 184 2.79 -3.83 4.37
N GLU A 185 2.61 -4.70 3.40
CA GLU A 185 2.79 -6.12 3.57
C GLU A 185 3.42 -6.72 2.32
N VAL A 186 4.39 -7.60 2.57
CA VAL A 186 5.19 -8.28 1.57
C VAL A 186 4.66 -9.71 1.48
N LEU A 187 4.23 -10.11 0.28
CA LEU A 187 3.88 -11.50 -0.03
C LEU A 187 5.03 -12.12 -0.83
N VAL A 188 5.47 -13.30 -0.40
CA VAL A 188 6.41 -14.14 -1.13
C VAL A 188 5.63 -15.33 -1.64
N VAL A 189 5.38 -15.37 -2.95
CA VAL A 189 4.49 -16.35 -3.58
C VAL A 189 5.32 -17.36 -4.37
N ASP A 190 4.94 -18.63 -4.27
CA ASP A 190 5.57 -19.73 -5.01
C ASP A 190 5.15 -19.76 -6.50
N PRO A 191 5.95 -20.43 -7.36
CA PRO A 191 5.57 -20.68 -8.76
C PRO A 191 4.26 -21.46 -8.87
N LEU A 192 3.61 -21.37 -10.03
CA LEU A 192 2.46 -22.22 -10.33
C LEU A 192 2.95 -23.68 -10.41
N GLN A 193 2.26 -24.61 -9.74
CA GLN A 193 2.55 -26.05 -9.83
C GLN A 193 1.99 -26.66 -11.11
#